data_AF-A0A2M8QNW1-F1
#
_entry.id   AF-A0A2M8QNW1-F1
#
_cell.length_a   1.000
_cell.length_b   1.000
_cell.length_c   1.000
_cell.angle_alpha   90.00
_cell.angle_beta   90.00
_cell.angle_gamma   90.00
#
_symmetry.space_group_name_H-M   'P 1'
#
loop_
_entity.id
_entity.type
_entity.pdbx_description
1 polymer ?
#
loop_
_entity_poly.entity_id
_entity_poly.type
_entity_poly.pdbx_seq_one_letter_code
_entity_poly.pdbx_strand_id
1 'polypeptide(L)'
;MSAELARLLYHTGRSHAGAACLLYRAAVEYAADEGIDDPVSQAFNGPNSLSIQYLLGLGLELMLKSAIVAWDGSADAKYLQDQIRHDLVKALNEAEKRGFASQSPHLREIVEVLQKPYFKHWFRYQRPDQFALPGDFDQVVHLLQVLEAELTAKLDAADAEAPKQA
;
A
#
# COMPACT_ATOMS: atom_id res chain seq x y z
N MET A 1 10.96 4.53 19.98
CA MET A 1 9.65 3.85 19.88
C MET A 1 8.80 4.30 18.70
N SER A 2 8.23 5.52 18.63
CA SER A 2 7.35 5.91 17.50
C SER A 2 8.10 5.96 16.16
N ALA A 3 9.30 6.54 16.12
CA ALA A 3 10.12 6.59 14.91
C ALA A 3 10.53 5.20 14.40
N GLU A 4 10.91 4.28 15.28
CA GLU A 4 11.25 2.90 14.93
C GLU A 4 10.03 2.13 14.40
N LEU A 5 8.86 2.31 15.02
CA LEU A 5 7.61 1.72 14.55
C LEU A 5 7.24 2.23 13.16
N ALA A 6 7.34 3.55 12.91
CA ALA A 6 7.08 4.13 11.61
C ALA A 6 8.02 3.53 10.53
N ARG A 7 9.33 3.44 10.81
CA ARG A 7 10.30 2.80 9.89
C ARG A 7 9.96 1.34 9.61
N LEU A 8 9.64 0.57 10.65
CA LEU A 8 9.28 -0.84 10.50
C LEU A 8 8.06 -1.01 9.59
N LEU A 9 7.02 -0.21 9.82
CA LEU A 9 5.79 -0.22 9.02
C LEU A 9 6.09 0.18 7.57
N TYR A 10 6.85 1.25 7.36
CA TYR A 10 7.25 1.70 6.02
C TYR A 10 8.05 0.63 5.27
N HIS A 11 9.11 0.08 5.85
CA HIS A 11 9.94 -0.93 5.18
C HIS A 11 9.15 -2.20 4.86
N THR A 12 8.30 -2.65 5.78
CA THR A 12 7.45 -3.84 5.56
C THR A 12 6.41 -3.55 4.47
N GLY A 13 5.75 -2.39 4.53
CA GLY A 13 4.78 -1.96 3.52
C GLY A 13 5.38 -1.84 2.13
N ARG A 14 6.55 -1.20 2.02
CA ARG A 14 7.32 -1.09 0.77
C ARG A 14 7.66 -2.46 0.20
N SER A 15 8.07 -3.41 1.05
CA SER A 15 8.40 -4.77 0.62
C SER A 15 7.18 -5.49 0.02
N HIS A 16 6.00 -5.37 0.64
CA HIS A 16 4.77 -5.95 0.11
C HIS A 16 4.31 -5.28 -1.19
N ALA A 17 4.34 -3.94 -1.24
CA ALA A 17 3.98 -3.19 -2.45
C ALA A 17 4.93 -3.53 -3.61
N GLY A 18 6.24 -3.61 -3.35
CA GLY A 18 7.23 -4.04 -4.34
C GLY A 18 7.00 -5.48 -4.81
N ALA A 19 6.66 -6.40 -3.90
CA ALA A 19 6.30 -7.76 -4.26
C ALA A 19 5.04 -7.84 -5.16
N ALA A 20 4.04 -6.98 -4.92
CA ALA A 20 2.88 -6.86 -5.81
C ALA A 20 3.29 -6.44 -7.22
N CYS A 21 4.18 -5.45 -7.35
CA CYS A 21 4.73 -5.01 -8.64
C CYS A 21 5.55 -6.07 -9.37
N LEU A 22 6.38 -6.80 -8.64
CA LEU A 22 7.16 -7.90 -9.22
C LEU A 22 6.26 -9.03 -9.70
N LEU A 23 5.28 -9.43 -8.89
CA LEU A 23 4.33 -10.49 -9.27
C LEU A 23 3.47 -10.08 -10.46
N TYR A 24 3.03 -8.83 -10.52
CA TYR A 24 2.31 -8.29 -11.68
C TYR A 24 3.14 -8.46 -12.97
N ARG A 25 4.38 -7.98 -12.96
CA ARG A 25 5.27 -8.06 -14.15
C ARG A 25 5.52 -9.51 -14.55
N ALA A 26 5.86 -10.37 -13.59
CA ALA A 26 6.10 -11.79 -13.84
C ALA A 26 4.85 -12.50 -14.41
N ALA A 27 3.65 -12.14 -13.95
CA ALA A 27 2.41 -12.71 -14.47
C ALA A 27 2.14 -12.32 -15.92
N VAL A 28 2.41 -11.05 -16.28
CA VAL A 28 2.25 -10.55 -17.65
C VAL A 28 3.31 -11.16 -18.58
N GLU A 29 4.57 -11.23 -18.14
CA GLU A 29 5.67 -11.85 -18.89
C GLU A 29 5.39 -13.33 -19.17
N TYR A 30 5.03 -14.09 -18.15
CA TYR A 30 4.63 -15.50 -18.30
C TYR A 30 3.50 -15.68 -19.31
N ALA A 31 2.46 -14.84 -19.24
CA ALA A 31 1.32 -14.95 -20.13
C ALA A 31 1.69 -14.64 -21.60
N ALA A 32 2.60 -13.70 -21.81
CA ALA A 32 3.13 -13.39 -23.13
C ALA A 32 3.98 -14.53 -23.69
N ASP A 33 4.85 -15.14 -22.86
CA ASP A 33 5.68 -16.27 -23.24
C ASP A 33 4.85 -17.51 -23.63
N GLU A 34 3.71 -17.72 -22.96
CA GLU A 34 2.76 -18.80 -23.25
C GLU A 34 1.78 -18.47 -24.41
N GLY A 35 1.89 -17.28 -25.01
CA GLY A 35 1.05 -16.89 -26.15
C GLY A 35 -0.42 -16.64 -25.81
N ILE A 36 -0.72 -16.17 -24.60
CA ILE A 36 -2.08 -15.79 -24.20
C ILE A 36 -2.48 -14.47 -24.89
N ASP A 37 -3.65 -14.45 -25.56
CA ASP A 37 -4.13 -13.31 -26.36
C ASP A 37 -4.21 -11.97 -25.60
N ASP A 38 -4.52 -12.01 -24.30
CA ASP A 38 -4.49 -10.87 -23.38
C ASP A 38 -3.61 -11.18 -22.16
N PRO A 39 -2.30 -10.89 -22.22
CA PRO A 39 -1.38 -11.16 -21.11
C PRO A 39 -1.74 -10.43 -19.82
N VAL A 40 -2.34 -9.24 -19.94
CA VAL A 40 -2.71 -8.37 -18.80
C VAL A 40 -3.86 -8.98 -18.00
N SER A 41 -4.75 -9.74 -18.65
CA SER A 41 -5.82 -10.50 -17.98
C SER A 41 -5.31 -11.52 -16.95
N GLN A 42 -4.07 -12.02 -17.06
CA GLN A 42 -3.52 -12.94 -16.06
C GLN A 42 -3.20 -12.24 -14.73
N ALA A 43 -2.92 -10.94 -14.79
CA ALA A 43 -2.64 -10.09 -13.64
C ALA A 43 -3.89 -9.35 -13.13
N PHE A 44 -4.84 -9.02 -14.01
CA PHE A 44 -6.14 -8.44 -13.67
C PHE A 44 -7.27 -9.43 -13.97
N ASN A 45 -7.88 -9.95 -12.91
CA ASN A 45 -8.93 -10.98 -12.96
C ASN A 45 -8.47 -12.41 -13.31
N GLY A 46 -7.17 -12.61 -13.54
CA GLY A 46 -6.56 -13.93 -13.70
C GLY A 46 -6.08 -14.58 -12.40
N PRO A 47 -5.41 -15.74 -12.50
CA PRO A 47 -4.97 -16.56 -11.35
C PRO A 47 -4.08 -15.81 -10.36
N ASN A 48 -3.27 -14.85 -10.83
CA ASN A 48 -2.35 -14.10 -9.99
C ASN A 48 -2.98 -12.83 -9.38
N SER A 49 -4.15 -12.41 -9.89
CA SER A 49 -4.77 -11.15 -9.53
C SER A 49 -5.06 -11.02 -8.04
N LEU A 50 -5.56 -12.08 -7.42
CA LEU A 50 -5.86 -12.10 -5.98
C LEU A 50 -4.60 -11.85 -5.12
N SER A 51 -3.48 -12.50 -5.46
CA SER A 51 -2.22 -12.33 -4.74
C SER A 51 -1.63 -10.94 -4.95
N ILE A 52 -1.66 -10.42 -6.19
CA ILE A 52 -1.17 -9.07 -6.51
C ILE A 52 -1.93 -8.02 -5.68
N GLN A 53 -3.26 -8.09 -5.72
CA GLN A 53 -4.10 -7.09 -5.06
C GLN A 53 -4.07 -7.20 -3.54
N TYR A 54 -3.93 -8.42 -2.99
CA TYR A 54 -3.72 -8.61 -1.56
C TYR A 54 -2.40 -8.00 -1.08
N LEU A 55 -1.30 -8.24 -1.80
CA LEU A 55 0.01 -7.66 -1.48
C LEU A 55 -0.01 -6.14 -1.60
N LEU A 56 -0.67 -5.60 -2.61
CA LEU A 56 -0.84 -4.16 -2.80
C LEU A 56 -1.62 -3.54 -1.63
N GLY A 57 -2.76 -4.12 -1.26
CA GLY A 57 -3.56 -3.65 -0.12
C GLY A 57 -2.77 -3.69 1.19
N LEU A 58 -2.01 -4.75 1.45
CA LEU A 58 -1.17 -4.85 2.64
C LEU A 58 -0.03 -3.81 2.63
N GLY A 59 0.60 -3.60 1.47
CA GLY A 59 1.63 -2.59 1.30
C GLY A 59 1.10 -1.19 1.62
N LEU A 60 -0.04 -0.81 1.03
CA LEU A 60 -0.69 0.48 1.27
C LEU A 60 -1.13 0.65 2.73
N GLU A 61 -1.71 -0.39 3.35
CA GLU A 61 -2.10 -0.33 4.76
C GLU A 61 -0.92 0.07 5.65
N LEU A 62 0.22 -0.63 5.49
CA LEU A 62 1.39 -0.42 6.33
C LEU A 62 2.07 0.92 6.05
N MET A 63 2.14 1.33 4.78
CA MET A 63 2.68 2.65 4.40
C MET A 63 1.82 3.80 4.95
N LEU A 64 0.49 3.70 4.89
CA LEU A 64 -0.41 4.69 5.48
C LEU A 64 -0.34 4.72 7.01
N LYS A 65 -0.22 3.55 7.66
CA LYS A 65 0.03 3.49 9.11
C LYS A 65 1.38 4.08 9.50
N SER A 66 2.40 3.90 8.67
CA SER A 66 3.67 4.62 8.84
C SER A 66 3.47 6.13 8.79
N ALA A 67 2.66 6.64 7.86
CA ALA A 67 2.34 8.06 7.79
C ALA A 67 1.67 8.55 9.08
N ILE A 68 0.70 7.79 9.63
CA ILE A 68 0.06 8.13 10.90
C ILE A 68 1.11 8.31 12.02
N VAL A 69 1.99 7.32 12.21
CA VAL A 69 2.98 7.34 13.30
C VAL A 69 4.06 8.39 13.07
N ALA A 70 4.49 8.61 11.82
CA ALA A 70 5.53 9.57 11.49
C ALA A 70 5.06 11.03 11.61
N TRP A 71 3.75 11.31 11.43
CA TRP A 71 3.17 12.63 11.63
C TRP A 71 2.62 12.87 13.03
N ASP A 72 2.32 11.81 13.78
CA ASP A 72 1.84 11.87 15.16
C ASP A 72 2.53 10.81 16.01
N GLY A 73 3.58 11.23 16.74
CA GLY A 73 4.35 10.34 17.59
C GLY A 73 3.57 9.75 18.78
N SER A 74 2.33 10.19 19.04
CA SER A 74 1.45 9.61 20.06
C SER A 74 0.71 8.36 19.56
N ALA A 75 0.64 8.13 18.24
CA ALA A 75 0.06 6.93 17.67
C ALA A 75 1.01 5.74 17.86
N ASP A 76 0.60 4.78 18.69
CA ASP A 76 1.35 3.56 18.96
C ASP A 76 0.74 2.33 18.26
N ALA A 77 1.40 1.18 18.40
CA ALA A 77 0.94 -0.06 17.79
C ALA A 77 -0.48 -0.45 18.25
N LYS A 78 -0.84 -0.14 19.51
CA LYS A 78 -2.17 -0.43 20.06
C LYS A 78 -3.24 0.43 19.41
N TYR A 79 -2.99 1.73 19.22
CA TYR A 79 -3.88 2.61 18.48
C TYR A 79 -4.10 2.11 17.05
N LEU A 80 -3.03 1.75 16.33
CA LEU A 80 -3.13 1.22 14.97
C LEU A 80 -3.95 -0.09 14.91
N GLN A 81 -3.79 -0.96 15.90
CA GLN A 81 -4.50 -2.23 15.98
C GLN A 81 -5.97 -2.05 16.34
N ASP A 82 -6.29 -1.21 17.32
CA ASP A 82 -7.65 -1.10 17.85
C ASP A 82 -8.51 -0.15 16.99
N GLN A 83 -7.92 0.95 16.52
CA GLN A 83 -8.65 2.00 15.81
C GLN A 83 -8.57 1.85 14.29
N ILE A 84 -7.40 1.60 13.73
CA ILE A 84 -7.23 1.59 12.26
C ILE A 84 -7.54 0.21 11.67
N ARG A 85 -7.02 -0.87 12.28
CA ARG A 85 -7.17 -2.26 11.77
C ARG A 85 -6.73 -2.36 10.31
N HIS A 86 -7.46 -3.08 9.46
CA HIS A 86 -7.16 -3.29 8.04
C HIS A 86 -7.93 -2.34 7.11
N ASP A 87 -8.39 -1.22 7.65
CA ASP A 87 -9.23 -0.26 6.93
C ASP A 87 -8.34 0.80 6.26
N LEU A 88 -8.16 0.68 4.94
CA LEU A 88 -7.30 1.55 4.13
C LEU A 88 -7.84 2.99 4.08
N VAL A 89 -9.15 3.15 3.88
CA VAL A 89 -9.81 4.47 3.84
C VAL A 89 -9.66 5.14 5.20
N LYS A 90 -9.87 4.40 6.30
CA LYS A 90 -9.65 4.93 7.64
C LYS A 90 -8.18 5.27 7.88
N ALA A 91 -7.24 4.44 7.43
CA ALA A 91 -5.81 4.72 7.56
C ALA A 91 -5.43 6.01 6.83
N LEU A 92 -5.89 6.21 5.60
CA LEU A 92 -5.63 7.44 4.84
C LEU A 92 -6.25 8.66 5.51
N ASN A 93 -7.52 8.59 5.93
CA ASN A 93 -8.19 9.70 6.62
C ASN A 93 -7.48 10.09 7.92
N GLU A 94 -7.01 9.10 8.69
CA GLU A 94 -6.31 9.36 9.95
C GLU A 94 -4.90 9.91 9.72
N ALA A 95 -4.22 9.51 8.64
CA ALA A 95 -2.95 10.11 8.24
C ALA A 95 -3.15 11.58 7.85
N GLU A 96 -4.16 11.88 7.03
CA GLU A 96 -4.45 13.25 6.58
C GLU A 96 -4.84 14.20 7.71
N LYS A 97 -5.66 13.73 8.65
CA LYS A 97 -5.99 14.51 9.86
C LYS A 97 -4.76 14.90 10.67
N ARG A 98 -3.66 14.14 10.57
CA ARG A 98 -2.38 14.38 11.25
C ARG A 98 -1.40 15.19 10.40
N GLY A 99 -1.81 15.64 9.22
CA GLY A 99 -1.03 16.50 8.35
C GLY A 99 -0.23 15.77 7.28
N PHE A 100 -0.42 14.46 7.10
CA PHE A 100 0.07 13.78 5.90
C PHE A 100 -0.75 14.27 4.69
N ALA A 101 -0.08 14.72 3.63
CA ALA A 101 -0.75 15.13 2.40
C ALA A 101 0.05 14.56 1.22
N SER A 102 -0.52 13.58 0.54
CA SER A 102 0.14 12.98 -0.62
C SER A 102 -0.05 13.86 -1.86
N GLN A 103 1.00 13.93 -2.67
CA GLN A 103 1.05 14.52 -3.99
C GLN A 103 0.55 13.56 -5.07
N SER A 104 0.29 12.29 -4.73
CA SER A 104 -0.27 11.34 -5.69
C SER A 104 -1.75 11.64 -5.90
N PRO A 105 -2.18 12.01 -7.13
CA PRO A 105 -3.58 12.29 -7.41
C PRO A 105 -4.47 11.04 -7.31
N HIS A 106 -3.89 9.85 -7.40
CA HIS A 106 -4.60 8.57 -7.44
C HIS A 106 -4.69 7.86 -6.09
N LEU A 107 -4.06 8.39 -5.02
CA LEU A 107 -3.99 7.69 -3.73
C LEU A 107 -5.38 7.39 -3.17
N ARG A 108 -6.25 8.40 -3.15
CA ARG A 108 -7.62 8.27 -2.65
C ARG A 108 -8.40 7.22 -3.43
N GLU A 109 -8.39 7.35 -4.75
CA GLU A 109 -9.11 6.49 -5.68
C GLU A 109 -8.71 5.02 -5.49
N ILE A 110 -7.40 4.73 -5.51
CA ILE A 110 -6.89 3.37 -5.37
C ILE A 110 -7.21 2.78 -3.99
N VAL A 111 -7.09 3.57 -2.93
CA VAL A 111 -7.46 3.16 -1.56
C VAL A 111 -8.95 2.81 -1.46
N GLU A 112 -9.83 3.62 -2.06
CA GLU A 112 -11.28 3.39 -2.05
C GLU A 112 -11.67 2.15 -2.84
N VAL A 113 -11.07 1.93 -4.01
CA VAL A 113 -11.29 0.74 -4.83
C VAL A 113 -10.83 -0.52 -4.08
N LEU A 114 -9.66 -0.48 -3.44
CA LEU A 114 -9.10 -1.63 -2.72
C LEU A 114 -9.75 -1.90 -1.37
N GLN A 115 -10.39 -0.90 -0.75
CA GLN A 115 -10.95 -0.99 0.59
C GLN A 115 -11.83 -2.23 0.78
N LYS A 116 -12.86 -2.38 -0.05
CA LYS A 116 -13.86 -3.43 0.10
C LYS A 116 -13.28 -4.84 -0.13
N PRO A 117 -12.53 -5.11 -1.21
CA PRO A 117 -11.98 -6.44 -1.43
C PRO A 117 -10.86 -6.79 -0.43
N TYR A 118 -10.09 -5.81 0.04
CA TYR A 118 -9.05 -6.00 1.04
C TYR A 118 -9.63 -6.24 2.45
N PHE A 119 -10.50 -5.35 2.93
CA PHE A 119 -11.05 -5.37 4.29
C PHE A 119 -11.87 -6.64 4.59
N LYS A 120 -12.58 -7.17 3.60
CA LYS A 120 -13.47 -8.34 3.79
C LYS A 120 -12.79 -9.69 3.54
N HIS A 121 -11.46 -9.74 3.42
CA HIS A 121 -10.71 -10.94 3.02
C HIS A 121 -11.22 -11.57 1.71
N TRP A 122 -11.84 -10.77 0.84
CA TRP A 122 -12.49 -11.28 -0.36
C TRP A 122 -11.52 -11.85 -1.37
N PHE A 123 -10.28 -11.35 -1.35
CA PHE A 123 -9.18 -11.93 -2.12
C PHE A 123 -8.91 -13.42 -1.82
N ARG A 124 -9.47 -13.97 -0.73
CA ARG A 124 -9.34 -15.39 -0.35
C ARG A 124 -10.55 -16.25 -0.74
N TYR A 125 -11.71 -15.66 -1.04
CA TYR A 125 -12.98 -16.39 -1.08
C TYR A 125 -13.96 -16.04 -2.21
N GLN A 126 -13.74 -14.97 -2.99
CA GLN A 126 -14.65 -14.54 -4.08
C GLN A 126 -13.90 -14.22 -5.38
N ARG A 127 -14.59 -14.34 -6.53
CA ARG A 127 -13.99 -14.16 -7.85
C ARG A 127 -13.76 -12.67 -8.20
N PRO A 128 -12.64 -12.32 -8.87
CA PRO A 128 -12.29 -10.93 -9.23
C PRO A 128 -13.28 -10.22 -10.17
N ASP A 129 -14.03 -10.97 -10.98
CA ASP A 129 -14.96 -10.47 -12.02
C ASP A 129 -16.18 -9.70 -11.47
N GLN A 130 -16.38 -9.67 -10.15
CA GLN A 130 -17.55 -9.06 -9.51
C GLN A 130 -17.32 -7.64 -9.01
N PHE A 131 -16.09 -7.10 -9.06
CA PHE A 131 -15.77 -5.78 -8.50
C PHE A 131 -14.69 -5.04 -9.30
N ALA A 132 -14.69 -3.71 -9.21
CA ALA A 132 -13.62 -2.89 -9.77
C ALA A 132 -12.32 -3.15 -8.99
N LEU A 133 -11.24 -3.38 -9.72
CA LEU A 133 -9.87 -3.38 -9.22
C LEU A 133 -9.12 -2.19 -9.85
N PRO A 134 -8.00 -1.72 -9.27
CA PRO A 134 -7.15 -0.75 -9.95
C PRO A 134 -6.74 -1.37 -11.29
N GLY A 135 -7.26 -0.85 -12.41
CA GLY A 135 -7.07 -1.45 -13.74
C GLY A 135 -5.85 -0.90 -14.49
N ASP A 136 -5.25 0.16 -13.97
CA ASP A 136 -4.06 0.80 -14.52
C ASP A 136 -2.88 0.57 -13.55
N PHE A 137 -2.01 -0.37 -13.91
CA PHE A 137 -0.87 -0.70 -13.07
C PHE A 137 0.22 0.39 -13.07
N ASP A 138 0.31 1.19 -14.12
CA ASP A 138 1.27 2.29 -14.19
C ASP A 138 0.88 3.39 -13.20
N GLN A 139 -0.43 3.66 -13.05
CA GLN A 139 -0.94 4.53 -11.98
C GLN A 139 -0.60 4.00 -10.59
N VAL A 140 -0.71 2.68 -10.37
CA VAL A 140 -0.35 2.03 -9.10
C VAL A 140 1.15 2.21 -8.82
N VAL A 141 2.00 1.93 -9.79
CA VAL A 141 3.46 2.09 -9.65
C VAL A 141 3.82 3.55 -9.36
N HIS A 142 3.23 4.49 -10.10
CA HIS A 142 3.48 5.91 -9.89
C HIS A 142 3.05 6.37 -8.49
N LEU A 143 1.86 5.97 -8.03
CA LEU A 143 1.40 6.23 -6.67
C LEU A 143 2.41 5.72 -5.64
N LEU A 144 2.87 4.47 -5.78
CA LEU A 144 3.78 3.86 -4.82
C LEU A 144 5.12 4.60 -4.79
N GLN A 145 5.64 5.05 -5.93
CA GLN A 145 6.85 5.87 -6.01
C GLN A 145 6.71 7.20 -5.26
N VAL A 146 5.58 7.90 -5.47
CA VAL A 146 5.30 9.16 -4.77
C VAL A 146 5.21 8.94 -3.27
N LEU A 147 4.43 7.94 -2.84
CA LEU A 147 4.25 7.61 -1.43
C LEU A 147 5.57 7.18 -0.76
N GLU A 148 6.41 6.42 -1.48
CA GLU A 148 7.74 6.03 -1.02
C GLU A 148 8.62 7.25 -0.79
N ALA A 149 8.65 8.20 -1.73
CA ALA A 149 9.44 9.42 -1.63
C ALA A 149 8.98 10.29 -0.44
N GLU A 150 7.67 10.45 -0.26
CA GLU A 150 7.08 11.25 0.83
C GLU A 150 7.39 10.68 2.21
N LEU A 151 7.22 9.37 2.37
CA LEU A 151 7.52 8.69 3.62
C LEU A 151 9.02 8.71 3.94
N THR A 152 9.87 8.47 2.93
CA THR A 152 11.33 8.54 3.10
C THR A 152 11.75 9.93 3.54
N ALA A 153 11.28 10.98 2.85
CA ALA A 153 11.61 12.36 3.19
C ALA A 153 11.20 12.73 4.62
N LYS A 154 10.00 12.31 5.07
CA LYS A 154 9.54 12.56 6.44
C LYS A 154 10.40 11.82 7.46
N LEU A 155 10.66 10.54 7.23
CA LEU A 155 11.41 9.70 8.15
C LEU A 155 12.87 10.19 8.26
N ASP A 156 13.50 10.58 7.16
CA ASP A 156 14.87 11.09 7.17
C ASP A 156 14.98 12.45 7.87
N ALA A 157 13.98 13.33 7.68
CA ALA A 157 13.90 14.60 8.41
C ALA A 157 13.80 14.37 9.94
N ALA A 158 13.02 13.38 10.38
CA ALA A 158 12.89 13.04 11.78
C ALA A 158 14.22 12.52 12.40
N ASP A 159 15.06 11.85 11.63
CA ASP A 159 16.40 11.41 12.09
C ASP A 159 17.39 12.57 12.18
N ALA A 160 17.30 13.54 11.27
CA ALA A 160 18.15 14.73 11.30
C ALA A 160 17.88 15.62 12.52
N GLU A 161 16.65 15.63 13.02
CA GLU A 161 16.21 16.38 14.19
C GLU A 161 16.47 15.64 15.52
N ALA A 162 16.72 14.32 15.48
CA ALA A 162 17.03 13.54 16.67
C ALA A 162 18.44 13.90 17.20
N PRO A 163 18.59 14.28 18.49
CA PRO A 163 19.89 14.60 19.04
C PRO A 163 20.81 13.38 18.95
N LYS A 164 21.98 13.55 18.30
CA LYS A 164 23.05 12.55 18.33
C LYS A 164 23.40 12.31 19.79
N GLN A 165 23.02 11.15 20.32
CA GLN A 165 23.49 10.72 21.63
C GLN A 165 25.02 10.65 21.56
N ALA A 166 25.66 11.57 22.28
CA ALA A 166 27.11 11.68 22.41
C ALA A 166 27.64 10.63 23.39
#